data_AF-A0AAW9SA11-F1
#
_entry.id   AF-A0AAW9SA11-F1
#
_cell.length_a   1.000
_cell.length_b   1.000
_cell.length_c   1.000
_cell.angle_alpha   90.00
_cell.angle_beta   90.00
_cell.angle_gamma   90.00
#
_symmetry.space_group_name_H-M   'P 1'
#
loop_
_entity.id
_entity.type
_entity.pdbx_description
1 polymer ?
#
loop_
_entity_poly.entity_id
_entity_poly.type
_entity_poly.pdbx_seq_one_letter_code
_entity_poly.pdbx_strand_id
1 'polypeptide(L)'
;MQAGKLDRRITLERFTVTQDDYGQEIKTWEVLASVWAAVNAESRQTKGNERFEAHQQVAVSEHIFQIRYLPGLTSTTDEKMRIVYRNALYNILDVKEIGRREGLEIITEKKDSGFWDGS
;
A
#
# COMPACT_ATOMS: atom_id res chain seq x y z
N MET A 1 1.37 15.46 -12.72
CA MET A 1 1.88 15.53 -11.32
C MET A 1 3.15 16.38 -11.20
N GLN A 2 3.23 17.31 -10.25
CA GLN A 2 4.46 18.06 -9.97
C GLN A 2 5.51 17.16 -9.30
N ALA A 3 6.69 17.04 -9.93
CA ALA A 3 7.78 16.14 -9.56
C ALA A 3 8.37 16.36 -8.14
N GLY A 4 8.04 17.47 -7.47
CA GLY A 4 8.62 17.85 -6.17
C GLY A 4 7.98 17.20 -4.93
N LYS A 5 6.94 16.37 -5.05
CA LYS A 5 6.30 15.74 -3.87
C LYS A 5 6.78 14.32 -3.57
N LEU A 6 7.53 13.69 -4.47
CA LEU A 6 8.02 12.30 -4.34
C LEU A 6 9.30 12.25 -3.49
N ASP A 7 9.19 12.56 -2.20
CA ASP A 7 10.33 12.61 -1.27
C ASP A 7 10.56 11.31 -0.49
N ARG A 8 9.68 10.32 -0.63
CA ARG A 8 9.73 9.09 0.19
C ARG A 8 10.09 7.89 -0.65
N ARG A 9 11.16 7.18 -0.30
CA ARG A 9 11.50 5.91 -0.92
C ARG A 9 10.66 4.79 -0.31
N ILE A 10 9.94 4.06 -1.15
CA ILE A 10 9.13 2.91 -0.76
C ILE A 10 9.59 1.66 -1.53
N THR A 11 9.36 0.49 -0.95
CA THR A 11 9.59 -0.80 -1.60
C THR A 11 8.27 -1.48 -1.82
N LEU A 12 7.94 -1.76 -3.09
CA LEU A 12 6.79 -2.55 -3.48
C LEU A 12 7.19 -4.02 -3.46
N GLU A 13 6.42 -4.82 -2.75
CA GLU A 13 6.57 -6.26 -2.71
C GLU A 13 5.29 -6.93 -3.21
N ARG A 14 5.45 -7.95 -4.06
CA ARG A 14 4.37 -8.79 -4.51
C ARG A 14 4.44 -10.14 -3.82
N PHE A 15 3.27 -10.68 -3.50
CA PHE A 15 3.15 -12.05 -3.05
C PHE A 15 3.28 -12.97 -4.26
N THR A 16 4.23 -13.90 -4.18
CA THR A 16 4.42 -14.94 -5.19
C THR A 16 4.30 -16.30 -4.52
N VAL A 17 3.65 -17.23 -5.22
CA VAL A 17 3.54 -18.62 -4.81
C VAL A 17 4.29 -19.43 -5.84
N THR A 18 5.43 -19.98 -5.44
CA THR A 18 6.20 -20.91 -6.26
C THR A 18 5.96 -22.33 -5.76
N GLN A 19 6.10 -23.34 -6.62
CA GLN A 19 6.07 -24.74 -6.18
C GLN A 19 7.50 -25.25 -6.10
N ASP A 20 7.83 -25.94 -5.01
CA ASP A 20 9.10 -26.66 -4.89
C ASP A 20 9.09 -27.96 -5.72
N ASP A 21 10.24 -28.63 -5.81
CA ASP A 21 10.40 -29.92 -6.54
C ASP A 21 9.45 -31.00 -6.00
N TYR A 22 9.07 -30.90 -4.73
CA TYR A 22 8.10 -31.77 -4.06
C TYR A 22 6.63 -31.33 -4.21
N GLY A 23 6.33 -30.32 -5.03
CA GLY A 23 4.98 -29.81 -5.26
C GLY A 23 4.38 -28.98 -4.12
N GLN A 24 5.18 -28.64 -3.11
CA GLN A 24 4.75 -27.78 -1.99
C GLN A 24 4.71 -26.30 -2.41
N GLU A 25 3.65 -25.60 -2.06
CA GLU A 25 3.49 -24.17 -2.31
C GLU A 25 4.37 -23.34 -1.36
N ILE A 26 5.42 -22.73 -1.91
CA ILE A 26 6.30 -21.76 -1.25
C ILE A 26 5.72 -20.36 -1.46
N LYS A 27 5.22 -19.79 -0.38
CA LYS A 27 4.65 -18.43 -0.33
C LYS A 27 5.73 -17.43 0.05
N THR A 28 6.19 -16.64 -0.90
CA THR A 28 7.25 -15.63 -0.66
C THR A 28 6.79 -14.24 -1.09
N TRP A 29 7.42 -13.23 -0.51
CA TRP A 29 7.23 -11.83 -0.91
C TRP A 29 8.46 -11.41 -1.69
N GLU A 30 8.27 -11.10 -2.96
CA GLU A 30 9.34 -10.70 -3.86
C GLU A 30 9.29 -9.18 -4.05
N VAL A 31 10.46 -8.53 -4.00
CA VAL A 31 10.57 -7.09 -4.27
C VAL A 31 10.29 -6.82 -5.74
N LEU A 32 9.17 -6.17 -6.03
CA LEU A 32 8.77 -5.79 -7.37
C LEU A 32 9.60 -4.59 -7.86
N ALA A 33 9.63 -3.52 -7.06
CA ALA A 33 10.37 -2.30 -7.38
C ALA A 33 10.57 -1.42 -6.14
N SER A 34 11.66 -0.66 -6.12
CA SER A 34 11.86 0.42 -5.16
C SER A 34 11.72 1.77 -5.87
N VAL A 35 10.68 2.53 -5.53
CA VAL A 35 10.33 3.79 -6.20
C VAL A 35 10.17 4.92 -5.21
N TRP A 36 10.23 6.15 -5.72
CA TRP A 36 9.89 7.34 -4.96
C TRP A 36 8.38 7.58 -5.00
N ALA A 37 7.79 7.78 -3.83
CA ALA A 37 6.39 8.04 -3.60
C ALA A 37 6.19 9.34 -2.82
N ALA A 38 5.06 9.98 -3.03
CA ALA A 38 4.52 11.00 -2.15
C ALA A 38 3.58 10.29 -1.18
N VAL A 39 3.87 10.38 0.11
CA VAL A 39 3.05 9.77 1.15
C VAL A 39 2.08 10.83 1.65
N ASN A 40 0.82 10.73 1.24
CA ASN A 40 -0.27 11.46 1.84
C ASN A 40 -0.85 10.57 2.93
N ALA A 41 -0.28 10.68 4.13
CA ALA A 41 -0.90 10.15 5.32
C ALA A 41 -2.09 11.07 5.65
N GLU A 42 -3.18 10.96 4.90
CA GLU A 42 -4.49 11.39 5.39
C GLU A 42 -4.87 10.41 6.50
N SER A 43 -4.20 10.57 7.64
CA SER A 43 -4.67 10.04 8.89
C SER A 43 -6.02 10.73 9.10
N ARG A 44 -7.08 10.11 8.59
CA ARG A 44 -8.47 10.41 8.93
C ARG A 44 -8.70 9.93 10.37
N GLN A 45 -7.79 10.33 11.27
CA GLN A 45 -8.11 10.59 12.66
C GLN A 45 -9.29 11.52 12.57
N THR A 46 -10.45 10.94 12.85
CA THR A 46 -11.69 11.64 13.03
C THR A 46 -11.45 12.61 14.17
N LYS A 47 -10.92 13.79 13.88
CA LYS A 47 -11.18 14.97 14.69
C LYS A 47 -12.67 15.17 14.52
N GLY A 48 -13.39 14.76 15.56
CA GLY A 48 -14.83 14.84 15.63
C GLY A 48 -15.29 16.20 15.13
N ASN A 49 -16.14 16.17 14.11
CA ASN A 49 -17.46 16.74 14.24
C ASN A 49 -18.30 16.16 13.12
N GLU A 50 -19.42 15.58 13.54
CA GLU A 50 -20.70 15.83 12.92
C GLU A 50 -20.71 15.72 11.39
N ARG A 51 -21.04 14.53 10.87
CA ARG A 51 -22.31 14.32 10.16
C ARG A 51 -22.29 13.03 9.34
N PHE A 52 -23.31 12.24 9.61
CA PHE A 52 -24.16 11.55 8.64
C PHE A 52 -23.69 10.21 8.09
N GLU A 53 -24.38 9.18 8.61
CA GLU A 53 -25.10 8.16 7.84
C GLU A 53 -24.27 7.11 7.08
N ALA A 54 -24.45 5.87 7.55
CA ALA A 54 -24.43 4.65 6.76
C ALA A 54 -23.16 4.40 5.94
N HIS A 55 -22.09 3.99 6.61
CA HIS A 55 -21.43 2.70 6.40
C HIS A 55 -20.23 2.64 7.34
N GLN A 56 -20.00 1.47 7.90
CA GLN A 56 -19.15 1.23 9.06
C GLN A 56 -17.82 2.00 9.00
N GLN A 57 -17.72 3.03 9.83
CA GLN A 57 -16.52 3.83 10.05
C GLN A 57 -15.51 2.95 10.80
N VAL A 58 -14.94 2.00 10.09
CA VAL A 58 -13.73 1.33 10.55
C VAL A 58 -12.67 2.42 10.54
N ALA A 59 -12.14 2.75 11.72
CA ALA A 59 -10.99 3.62 11.87
C ALA A 59 -9.75 2.94 11.27
N VAL A 60 -9.76 2.69 9.96
CA VAL A 60 -8.63 2.15 9.22
C VAL A 60 -7.67 3.33 9.06
N SER A 61 -6.43 3.13 9.50
CA SER A 61 -5.35 4.06 9.20
C SER A 61 -4.95 3.91 7.73
N GLU A 62 -5.83 4.38 6.85
CA GLU A 62 -5.59 4.40 5.41
C GLU A 62 -4.48 5.40 5.08
N HIS A 63 -3.57 5.00 4.21
CA HIS A 63 -2.45 5.79 3.74
C HIS A 63 -2.44 5.78 2.22
N ILE A 64 -2.33 6.95 1.63
CA ILE A 64 -2.33 7.12 0.18
C ILE A 64 -0.89 7.35 -0.27
N PHE A 65 -0.39 6.45 -1.11
CA PHE A 65 0.93 6.56 -1.72
C PHE A 65 0.77 6.91 -3.20
N GLN A 66 1.20 8.11 -3.58
CA GLN A 66 1.20 8.54 -4.98
C GLN A 66 2.58 8.29 -5.59
N ILE A 67 2.64 7.53 -6.66
CA ILE A 67 3.88 7.26 -7.41
C ILE A 67 3.74 7.70 -8.86
N ARG A 68 4.87 7.82 -9.56
CA ARG A 68 4.84 7.94 -11.03
C ARG A 68 4.21 6.70 -11.63
N TYR A 69 3.64 6.85 -12.84
CA TYR A 69 3.13 5.73 -13.59
C TYR A 69 4.17 4.62 -13.69
N LEU A 70 3.86 3.47 -13.08
CA LEU A 70 4.71 2.28 -13.07
C LEU A 70 4.01 1.21 -13.90
N PRO A 71 4.49 0.92 -15.12
CA PRO A 71 3.91 -0.17 -15.91
C PRO A 71 4.11 -1.49 -15.17
N GLY A 72 3.05 -2.27 -15.02
CA GLY A 72 3.06 -3.55 -14.29
C GLY A 72 2.63 -3.45 -12.83
N LEU A 73 2.33 -2.26 -12.30
CA LEU A 73 1.62 -2.13 -11.04
C LEU A 73 0.11 -2.12 -11.30
N THR A 74 -0.49 -3.30 -11.26
CA THR A 74 -1.93 -3.50 -11.38
C THR A 74 -2.47 -4.11 -10.09
N SER A 75 -3.47 -3.49 -9.47
CA SER A 75 -4.20 -4.12 -8.37
C SER A 75 -5.15 -5.16 -8.96
N THR A 76 -4.60 -6.28 -9.43
CA THR A 76 -5.43 -7.42 -9.81
C THR A 76 -5.92 -8.08 -8.53
N THR A 77 -7.21 -8.42 -8.46
CA THR A 77 -7.82 -9.11 -7.31
C THR A 77 -7.05 -10.35 -6.83
N ASP A 78 -6.33 -11.04 -7.72
CA ASP A 78 -5.52 -12.21 -7.41
C ASP A 78 -4.12 -11.88 -6.84
N GLU A 79 -3.60 -10.69 -7.10
CA GLU A 79 -2.22 -10.32 -6.76
C GLU A 79 -2.18 -9.60 -5.41
N LYS A 80 -1.77 -10.30 -4.35
CA LYS A 80 -1.54 -9.66 -3.06
C LYS A 80 -0.28 -8.81 -3.13
N MET A 81 -0.40 -7.51 -2.95
CA MET A 81 0.72 -6.58 -2.94
C MET A 81 0.81 -5.82 -1.63
N ARG A 82 2.02 -5.44 -1.23
CA ARG A 82 2.27 -4.63 -0.05
C ARG A 82 3.41 -3.64 -0.30
N ILE A 83 3.42 -2.58 0.48
CA ILE A 83 4.44 -1.54 0.50
C ILE A 83 5.19 -1.62 1.82
N VAL A 84 6.52 -1.61 1.74
CA VAL A 84 7.41 -1.45 2.89
C VAL A 84 7.90 -0.01 2.90
N TYR A 85 7.63 0.69 3.99
CA TYR A 85 8.05 2.08 4.19
C TYR A 85 8.39 2.33 5.65
N ARG A 86 9.58 2.86 5.93
CA ARG A 86 10.06 3.17 7.30
C ARG A 86 9.88 2.02 8.31
N ASN A 87 10.22 0.80 7.91
CA ASN A 87 10.05 -0.40 8.74
C ASN A 87 8.60 -0.69 9.16
N ALA A 88 7.63 -0.10 8.44
CA ALA A 88 6.22 -0.43 8.56
C ALA A 88 5.74 -1.08 7.25
N LEU A 89 4.79 -1.99 7.41
CA LEU A 89 4.17 -2.71 6.31
C LEU A 89 2.80 -2.07 6.03
N TYR A 90 2.52 -1.86 4.75
CA TYR A 90 1.29 -1.27 4.27
C TYR A 90 0.67 -2.22 3.25
N ASN A 91 -0.50 -2.78 3.53
CA ASN A 91 -1.17 -3.65 2.55
C ASN A 91 -1.82 -2.78 1.49
N ILE A 92 -1.65 -3.13 0.21
CA ILE A 92 -2.32 -2.41 -0.88
C ILE A 92 -3.78 -2.86 -0.92
N LEU A 93 -4.69 -1.89 -0.84
CA LEU A 93 -6.14 -2.10 -0.92
C LEU A 93 -6.67 -1.83 -2.32
N ASP A 94 -6.21 -0.74 -2.93
CA ASP A 94 -6.66 -0.32 -4.24
C ASP A 94 -5.58 0.51 -4.95
N VAL A 95 -5.54 0.44 -6.28
CA VAL A 95 -4.61 1.23 -7.11
C VAL A 95 -5.43 1.94 -8.19
N LYS A 96 -5.42 3.27 -8.16
CA LYS A 96 -6.10 4.12 -9.13
C LYS A 96 -5.09 4.79 -10.05
N GLU A 97 -5.38 4.82 -11.34
CA GLU A 97 -4.60 5.61 -12.29
C GLU A 97 -5.02 7.09 -12.19
N ILE A 98 -4.03 7.97 -12.08
CA ILE A 98 -4.21 9.43 -12.13
C ILE A 98 -3.94 9.90 -13.55
N GLY A 99 -4.95 10.51 -14.18
CA GLY A 99 -4.84 11.03 -15.54
C GLY A 99 -4.61 9.92 -16.57
N ARG A 100 -3.99 10.24 -17.71
CA ARG A 100 -3.62 9.26 -18.74
C ARG A 100 -2.15 8.90 -18.58
N ARG A 101 -1.85 7.92 -17.72
CA ARG A 101 -0.47 7.55 -17.33
C ARG A 101 0.35 8.68 -16.69
N GLU A 102 -0.30 9.63 -16.02
CA GLU A 102 0.47 10.65 -15.29
C GLU A 102 1.04 10.08 -13.98
N GLY A 103 0.25 9.27 -13.28
CA GLY A 103 0.57 8.71 -11.96
C GLY A 103 -0.30 7.55 -11.55
N LEU A 104 0.08 6.95 -10.42
CA LEU A 104 -0.74 5.96 -9.74
C LEU A 104 -0.96 6.41 -8.30
N GLU A 105 -2.19 6.32 -7.84
CA GLU A 105 -2.60 6.51 -6.46
C GLU A 105 -2.86 5.15 -5.83
N ILE A 106 -2.10 4.82 -4.81
CA ILE A 106 -2.17 3.52 -4.14
C ILE A 106 -2.76 3.76 -2.77
N ILE A 107 -3.96 3.24 -2.56
CA ILE A 107 -4.64 3.24 -1.27
C ILE A 107 -4.14 2.02 -0.51
N THR A 108 -3.65 2.24 0.69
CA THR A 108 -3.10 1.20 1.54
C THR A 108 -3.64 1.31 2.95
N GLU A 109 -3.65 0.20 3.67
CA GLU A 109 -3.81 0.19 5.12
C GLU A 109 -2.47 -0.05 5.79
N LYS A 110 -2.14 0.74 6.82
CA LYS A 110 -1.00 0.40 7.67
C LYS A 110 -1.33 -0.89 8.40
N LYS A 111 -0.54 -1.94 8.15
CA LYS A 111 -0.58 -3.14 8.98
C LYS A 111 0.08 -2.76 10.30
N ASP A 112 -0.73 -2.43 11.29
CA ASP A 112 -0.24 -2.29 12.65
C ASP A 112 0.20 -3.67 13.12
N SER A 113 1.48 -3.95 12.95
CA SER A 113 2.13 -5.02 13.67
C SER A 113 2.11 -4.59 15.13
N GLY A 114 1.05 -4.97 15.84
CA GLY A 114 0.98 -4.93 17.29
C GLY A 114 2.11 -5.78 17.84
N PHE A 115 3.31 -5.21 17.85
CA PHE A 115 4.47 -5.75 18.51
C PHE A 115 4.27 -5.40 19.99
N TRP A 116 3.56 -6.28 20.68
CA TRP A 116 3.67 -6.36 22.13
C TRP A 116 5.05 -6.98 22.41
N ASP A 117 6.08 -6.13 22.46
CA ASP A 117 7.38 -6.47 23.01
C ASP A 117 7.40 -6.05 24.48
N GLY A 118 7.50 -7.04 25.36
CA GLY A 118 8.22 -6.94 26.62
C GLY A 118 7.45 -6.47 27.86
N SER A 119 6.98 -7.42 28.67
CA SER A 119 7.61 -7.77 29.97
C SER A 119 7.00 -9.04 30.54
#